data_AF-A0AAE3ISB4-F1
#
_entry.id   AF-A0AAE3ISB4-F1
#
_cell.length_a   1.000
_cell.length_b   1.000
_cell.length_c   1.000
_cell.angle_alpha   90.00
_cell.angle_beta   90.00
_cell.angle_gamma   90.00
#
_symmetry.space_group_name_H-M   'P 1'
#
loop_
_entity.id
_entity.type
_entity.pdbx_description
1 polymer ?
#
loop_
_entity_poly.entity_id
_entity_poly.type
_entity_poly.pdbx_seq_one_letter_code
_entity_poly.pdbx_strand_id
1 'polypeptide(L)' 'MTPGLMKMWISFAAMGFLVISVLLIWLSRYKLKKGFLKGLTAFIAYGLMIYAGLIIFVIVFSGPTLE' A
#
# COMPACT_ATOMS: atom_id res chain seq x y z
N MET A 1 1.58 10.67 22.33
CA MET A 1 1.83 9.48 21.49
C MET A 1 3.31 9.14 21.61
N THR A 2 3.68 7.91 21.94
CA THR A 2 5.11 7.53 21.90
C THR A 2 5.54 7.37 20.43
N PRO A 3 6.81 7.66 20.08
CA PRO A 3 7.32 7.51 18.72
C PRO A 3 7.08 6.10 18.15
N GLY A 4 7.25 5.07 19.00
CA GLY A 4 6.98 3.68 18.63
C GLY A 4 5.51 3.39 18.33
N LEU A 5 4.57 3.93 19.12
CA LEU A 5 3.14 3.74 18.88
C LEU A 5 2.72 4.40 17.56
N MET A 6 3.27 5.57 17.22
CA MET A 6 3.01 6.22 15.93
C MET A 6 3.51 5.37 14.75
N LYS A 7 4.74 4.85 14.81
CA LYS A 7 5.31 3.98 13.76
C LYS A 7 4.48 2.72 13.53
N MET A 8 3.91 2.14 14.60
CA MET A 8 3.00 0.99 14.52
C MET A 8 1.71 1.34 13.75
N TRP A 9 1.03 2.43 14.10
CA TRP A 9 -0.20 2.84 13.41
C TRP A 9 0.03 3.14 11.93
N ILE A 10 1.18 3.75 11.58
CA ILE A 10 1.55 4.00 10.18
C ILE A 10 1.80 2.66 9.46
N SER A 11 2.40 1.67 10.12
CA SER A 11 2.59 0.33 9.55
C SER A 11 1.25 -0.38 9.30
N PHE A 12 0.29 -0.26 10.22
CA PHE A 12 -1.07 -0.79 10.04
C PHE A 12 -1.79 -0.11 8.87
N ALA A 13 -1.66 1.21 8.74
CA ALA A 13 -2.20 1.94 7.60
C ALA A 13 -1.58 1.46 6.28
N ALA A 14 -0.27 1.24 6.24
CA ALA A 14 0.44 0.72 5.07
C ALA A 14 -0.02 -0.71 4.69
N MET A 15 -0.24 -1.59 5.68
CA MET A 15 -0.83 -2.91 5.43
C MET A 15 -2.26 -2.81 4.87
N GLY A 16 -3.07 -1.88 5.36
CA GLY A 16 -4.39 -1.58 4.79
C GLY A 16 -4.32 -1.17 3.33
N PHE A 17 -3.37 -0.29 2.97
CA PHE A 17 -3.12 0.10 1.58
C PHE A 17 -2.72 -1.08 0.69
N LEU A 18 -1.91 -2.02 1.19
CA LEU A 18 -1.56 -3.23 0.44
C LEU A 18 -2.78 -4.13 0.18
N VAL A 19 -3.66 -4.31 1.17
CA VAL A 19 -4.90 -5.08 0.99
C VAL A 19 -5.79 -4.44 -0.07
N ILE A 20 -5.97 -3.12 -0.01
CA ILE A 20 -6.73 -2.36 -1.01
C ILE A 20 -6.11 -2.52 -2.39
N SER A 21 -4.78 -2.41 -2.50
CA SER A 21 -4.07 -2.58 -3.76
C SER A 21 -4.31 -3.97 -4.37
N VAL A 22 -4.21 -5.04 -3.58
CA VAL A 22 -4.46 -6.41 -4.05
C VAL A 22 -5.92 -6.58 -4.51
N LEU A 23 -6.88 -6.00 -3.79
CA LEU A 23 -8.29 -6.00 -4.19
C LEU A 23 -8.53 -5.26 -5.51
N LEU A 24 -7.88 -4.11 -5.72
CA LEU A 24 -7.95 -3.38 -6.99
C LEU A 24 -7.29 -4.16 -8.13
N ILE A 25 -6.16 -4.82 -7.89
CA ILE A 25 -5.50 -5.69 -8.87
C ILE A 25 -6.43 -6.85 -9.25
N TRP A 26 -7.07 -7.48 -8.27
CA TRP A 26 -8.04 -8.54 -8.50
C TRP A 26 -9.23 -8.02 -9.32
N LEU A 27 -9.80 -6.87 -8.96
CA LEU A 27 -10.92 -6.28 -9.68
C LEU A 27 -10.55 -5.90 -11.12
N SER A 28 -9.36 -5.33 -11.32
CA SER A 28 -8.82 -5.02 -12.65
C SER A 28 -8.64 -6.27 -13.51
N ARG A 29 -8.12 -7.36 -12.93
CA ARG A 29 -7.85 -8.59 -13.68
C ARG A 29 -9.10 -9.40 -14.02
N TYR A 30 -10.09 -9.47 -13.11
CA TYR A 30 -11.22 -10.38 -13.25
C TYR A 30 -12.54 -9.71 -13.68
N LYS A 31 -12.78 -8.43 -13.35
CA LYS A 31 -14.06 -7.76 -13.62
C LYS A 31 -14.02 -6.75 -14.77
N LEU A 32 -12.87 -6.15 -15.07
CA LEU A 32 -12.77 -5.10 -16.09
C LEU A 32 -12.44 -5.69 -17.47
N LYS A 33 -13.47 -5.84 -18.32
CA LYS A 33 -13.33 -6.27 -19.72
C LYS A 33 -12.91 -5.15 -20.68
N LYS A 34 -13.14 -3.88 -20.32
CA LYS A 34 -12.72 -2.71 -21.14
C LYS A 34 -11.25 -2.40 -20.89
N GLY A 35 -10.41 -2.56 -21.92
CA GLY A 35 -8.95 -2.44 -21.82
C GLY A 35 -8.42 -1.14 -21.22
N PHE A 36 -9.10 -0.01 -21.48
CA PHE A 36 -8.71 1.29 -20.93
C PHE A 36 -8.92 1.40 -19.40
N LEU A 37 -10.11 1.04 -18.91
CA LEU A 37 -10.41 1.03 -17.47
C LEU A 37 -9.51 0.02 -16.74
N LYS A 38 -9.24 -1.14 -17.36
CA LYS A 38 -8.32 -2.14 -16.84
C LYS A 38 -6.91 -1.58 -16.65
N GLY A 39 -6.39 -0.87 -17.65
CA GLY A 39 -5.08 -0.23 -17.60
C GLY A 39 -4.99 0.82 -16.49
N LEU A 40 -5.98 1.72 -16.41
CA LEU A 40 -6.01 2.78 -15.40
C LEU A 40 -6.11 2.22 -13.97
N THR A 41 -7.00 1.25 -13.73
CA THR A 41 -7.14 0.63 -12.40
C THR A 41 -5.88 -0.17 -12.02
N ALA A 42 -5.24 -0.83 -12.98
CA ALA A 42 -3.98 -1.52 -12.74
C ALA A 42 -2.85 -0.53 -12.39
N PHE A 43 -2.74 0.58 -13.13
CA PHE A 43 -1.75 1.63 -12.88
C PHE A 43 -1.90 2.20 -11.46
N ILE A 44 -3.13 2.55 -11.06
CA ILE A 44 -3.41 3.05 -9.71
C ILE A 44 -3.08 2.00 -8.64
N ALA A 45 -3.42 0.74 -8.88
CA ALA A 45 -3.15 -0.32 -7.92
C ALA A 45 -1.64 -0.57 -7.72
N TYR A 46 -0.88 -0.64 -8.81
CA TYR A 46 0.58 -0.75 -8.74
C TYR A 46 1.23 0.49 -8.09
N GLY A 47 0.71 1.69 -8.37
CA GLY A 47 1.13 2.91 -7.68
C GLY A 47 0.91 2.82 -6.16
N LEU A 48 -0.26 2.36 -5.72
CA LEU A 48 -0.56 2.12 -4.31
C LEU A 48 0.36 1.06 -3.68
N MET A 49 0.66 -0.02 -4.42
CA MET A 49 1.52 -1.10 -3.94
C MET A 49 2.95 -0.61 -3.70
N ILE A 50 3.50 0.15 -4.66
CA ILE A 50 4.83 0.75 -4.55
C ILE A 50 4.86 1.75 -3.39
N TYR A 51 3.85 2.62 -3.29
CA TYR A 51 3.79 3.62 -2.23
C TYR A 51 3.72 3.00 -0.83
N ALA A 52 2.90 1.97 -0.65
CA ALA A 52 2.83 1.24 0.61
C ALA A 52 4.14 0.48 0.92
N GLY A 53 4.79 -0.09 -0.10
CA GLY A 53 6.11 -0.70 0.04
C GLY A 53 7.18 0.30 0.48
N LEU A 54 7.17 1.51 -0.07
CA LEU A 54 8.09 2.59 0.33
C LEU A 54 7.85 3.05 1.78
N ILE A 55 6.57 3.18 2.19
CA ILE A 55 6.24 3.52 3.59
C ILE A 55 6.79 2.47 4.56
N ILE A 56 6.56 1.17 4.28
CA ILE A 56 7.06 0.08 5.11
C ILE A 56 8.59 0.06 5.13
N PHE A 57 9.22 0.27 3.97
CA PHE A 57 10.68 0.35 3.87
C PHE A 57 11.24 1.45 4.79
N VAL A 58 10.72 2.68 4.70
CA VAL A 58 11.17 3.79 5.55
C VAL A 58 10.97 3.47 7.04
N ILE A 59 9.82 2.90 7.43
CA ILE A 59 9.52 2.61 8.84
C ILE A 59 10.40 1.49 9.40
N VAL A 60 10.61 0.41 8.64
CA VAL A 60 11.43 -0.73 9.09
C VAL A 60 12.89 -0.32 9.27
N PHE A 61 13.44 0.45 8.33
CA PHE A 61 14.81 0.98 8.45
C PHE A 61 14.95 2.05 9.53
N SER A 62 13.89 2.77 9.86
CA SER A 62 13.87 3.76 10.96
C SER A 62 13.85 3.12 12.35
N GLY A 63 13.85 1.78 12.44
CA GLY A 63 13.84 1.01 13.67
C GLY A 63 12.59 1.26 14.56
N PRO A 64 12.28 0.34 15.49
CA PRO A 64 11.18 0.53 16.44
C PRO A 64 11.35 1.82 17.26
N THR A 65 12.60 2.25 17.49
CA THR A 65 13.02 3.45 18.22
C THR A 65 14.42 3.88 17.73
N LEU A 66 14.48 4.82 16.79
CA LEU A 66 15.57 5.81 16.79
C LEU A 66 14.94 6.99 17.51
N GLU A 67 15.52 7.36 18.66
CA GLU A 67 14.92 8.04 19.82
C GLU A 67 14.20 7.11 20.82
#